data_AF-A0A182W9B6-F1
#
_entry.id   AF-A0A182W9B6-F1
#
_cell.length_a   1.000
_cell.length_b   1.000
_cell.length_c   1.000
_cell.angle_alpha   90.00
_cell.angle_beta   90.00
_cell.angle_gamma   90.00
#
_symmetry.space_group_name_H-M   'P 1'
#
loop_
_entity.id
_entity.type
_entity.pdbx_description
1 polymer ?
#
loop_
_entity_poly.entity_id
_entity_poly.type
_entity_poly.pdbx_seq_one_letter_code
_entity_poly.pdbx_strand_id
1 'polypeptide(L)'
;MAQHQVKLALIDLSGTLHVDDQPTEGAVDALKRLREHGVKVKFVTNTTKESVGSLFDRLRKIGFELEREEIYGSLAAAAEYVRKNKLNPYYLLTDDARNDMPPNDPTRPTDAVVVGLAPERFCYEHLNEAFRVLRQKSDKGDVQLVAIHEGRYYKAKDGIALGPGCFVKGLEYSTGVRHRRR
;
A
#
# COMPACT_ATOMS: atom_id res chain seq x y z
N MET A 1 -26.79 28.79 17.40
CA MET A 1 -26.41 27.61 16.59
C MET A 1 -25.04 27.16 17.09
N ALA A 2 -24.92 25.97 17.70
CA ALA A 2 -23.61 25.45 18.09
C ALA A 2 -22.82 25.07 16.81
N GLN A 3 -21.83 25.88 16.45
CA GLN A 3 -20.98 25.64 15.30
C GLN A 3 -20.13 24.40 15.60
N HIS A 4 -20.37 23.33 14.85
CA HIS A 4 -19.63 22.08 15.05
C HIS A 4 -18.18 22.30 14.59
N GLN A 5 -17.29 22.45 15.57
CA GLN A 5 -15.86 22.61 15.30
C GLN A 5 -15.28 21.26 14.85
N VAL A 6 -14.67 21.24 13.66
CA VAL A 6 -13.94 20.08 13.15
C VAL A 6 -12.75 19.82 14.05
N LYS A 7 -12.61 18.59 14.55
CA LYS A 7 -11.52 18.21 15.48
C LYS A 7 -10.39 17.44 14.81
N LEU A 8 -10.69 16.73 13.73
CA LEU A 8 -9.78 15.85 13.01
C LEU A 8 -10.11 15.86 11.52
N ALA A 9 -9.08 15.93 10.68
CA ALA A 9 -9.17 15.70 9.25
C ALA A 9 -8.35 14.47 8.87
N LEU A 10 -8.98 13.52 8.17
CA LEU A 10 -8.30 12.44 7.47
C LEU A 10 -8.11 12.88 6.02
N ILE A 11 -6.87 13.10 5.61
CA ILE A 11 -6.55 13.71 4.32
C ILE A 11 -5.86 12.69 3.44
N ASP A 12 -6.45 12.42 2.29
CA ASP A 12 -5.81 11.63 1.24
C ASP A 12 -4.55 12.34 0.71
N LEU A 13 -3.53 11.60 0.31
CA LEU A 13 -2.26 12.19 -0.15
C LEU A 13 -2.23 12.39 -1.67
N SER A 14 -2.29 11.30 -2.43
CA SER A 14 -2.05 11.31 -3.88
C SER A 14 -3.27 11.79 -4.66
N GLY A 15 -3.09 12.83 -5.47
CA GLY A 15 -4.18 13.50 -6.20
C GLY A 15 -4.95 14.52 -5.36
N THR A 16 -4.70 14.57 -4.04
CA THR A 16 -5.34 15.51 -3.11
C THR A 16 -4.35 16.58 -2.66
N LEU A 17 -3.24 16.20 -2.04
CA LEU A 17 -2.17 17.11 -1.61
C LEU A 17 -1.02 17.21 -2.61
N HIS A 18 -0.77 16.15 -3.37
CA HIS A 18 0.33 16.14 -4.33
C HIS A 18 -0.01 15.32 -5.57
N VAL A 19 0.64 15.63 -6.69
CA VAL A 19 0.70 14.79 -7.88
C VAL A 19 2.17 14.56 -8.18
N ASP A 20 2.60 13.30 -8.17
CA ASP A 20 4.02 12.93 -8.21
C ASP A 20 4.82 13.74 -7.17
N ASP A 21 5.88 14.44 -7.59
CA ASP A 21 6.78 15.24 -6.76
C ASP A 21 6.38 16.72 -6.68
N GLN A 22 5.10 17.04 -6.92
CA GLN A 22 4.60 18.41 -6.89
C GLN A 22 3.39 18.53 -5.96
N PRO A 23 3.35 19.52 -5.05
CA PRO A 23 2.15 19.84 -4.30
C PRO A 23 1.04 20.30 -5.24
N THR A 24 -0.22 20.00 -4.92
CA THR A 24 -1.35 20.64 -5.57
C THR A 24 -1.45 22.09 -5.13
N GLU A 25 -2.09 22.92 -5.96
CA GLU A 25 -2.17 24.37 -5.75
C GLU A 25 -2.77 24.70 -4.37
N GLY A 26 -2.03 25.49 -3.58
CA GLY A 26 -2.44 25.92 -2.24
C GLY A 26 -2.48 24.83 -1.17
N ALA A 27 -2.05 23.59 -1.46
CA ALA A 27 -2.16 22.46 -0.52
C ALA A 27 -1.35 22.65 0.76
N VAL A 28 -0.11 23.13 0.64
CA VAL A 28 0.77 23.39 1.78
C VAL A 28 0.14 24.44 2.70
N ASP A 29 -0.33 25.56 2.15
CA ASP A 29 -0.94 26.64 2.92
C ASP A 29 -2.31 26.24 3.50
N ALA A 30 -3.08 25.42 2.78
CA ALA A 30 -4.32 24.86 3.29
C ALA A 30 -4.07 23.97 4.51
N LEU A 31 -3.04 23.11 4.46
CA LEU A 31 -2.68 22.24 5.58
C LEU A 31 -2.22 23.06 6.79
N LYS A 32 -1.41 24.11 6.58
CA LYS A 32 -0.97 25.04 7.63
C LYS A 32 -2.15 25.70 8.33
N ARG A 33 -3.05 26.32 7.55
CA ARG A 33 -4.27 26.94 8.07
C ARG A 33 -5.12 25.96 8.88
N LEU A 34 -5.24 24.71 8.43
CA LEU A 34 -6.02 23.70 9.14
C LEU A 34 -5.42 23.38 10.52
N ARG A 35 -4.09 23.24 10.61
CA ARG A 35 -3.39 23.04 11.89
C ARG A 35 -3.49 24.26 12.81
N GLU A 36 -3.37 25.48 12.28
CA GLU A 36 -3.49 26.73 13.05
C GLU A 36 -4.86 26.89 13.72
N HIS A 37 -5.91 26.33 13.13
CA HIS A 37 -7.27 26.31 13.70
C HIS A 37 -7.48 25.17 14.72
N GLY A 38 -6.41 24.50 15.15
CA GLY A 38 -6.45 23.44 16.16
C GLY A 38 -6.99 22.10 15.65
N VAL A 39 -7.12 21.92 14.33
CA VAL A 39 -7.59 20.66 13.73
C VAL A 39 -6.42 19.68 13.69
N LYS A 40 -6.61 18.49 14.28
CA LYS A 40 -5.64 17.39 14.14
C LYS A 40 -5.65 16.88 12.71
N VAL A 41 -4.48 16.59 12.15
CA VAL A 41 -4.37 16.02 10.79
C VAL A 41 -3.80 14.61 10.86
N LYS A 42 -4.39 13.72 10.07
CA LYS A 42 -3.88 12.38 9.80
C LYS A 42 -3.96 12.15 8.30
N PHE A 43 -2.88 11.68 7.71
CA PHE A 43 -2.77 11.41 6.28
C PHE A 43 -3.11 9.95 6.01
N VAL A 44 -3.93 9.71 5.01
CA VAL A 44 -4.29 8.37 4.55
C VAL A 44 -3.79 8.16 3.13
N THR A 45 -3.27 6.96 2.83
CA THR A 45 -2.79 6.65 1.48
C THR A 45 -3.00 5.19 1.09
N ASN A 46 -3.38 5.01 -0.17
CA ASN A 46 -3.47 3.70 -0.81
C ASN A 46 -2.24 3.39 -1.67
N THR A 47 -1.16 4.19 -1.58
CA THR A 47 0.08 3.88 -2.29
C THR A 47 0.70 2.59 -1.73
N THR A 48 1.22 1.77 -2.64
CA THR A 48 1.88 0.50 -2.33
C THR A 48 3.22 0.34 -3.04
N LYS A 49 3.69 1.43 -3.66
CA LYS A 49 4.94 1.49 -4.42
C LYS A 49 6.13 1.98 -3.60
N GLU A 50 5.87 2.71 -2.53
CA GLU A 50 6.88 3.35 -1.70
C GLU A 50 6.64 3.01 -0.23
N SER A 51 7.72 2.93 0.54
CA SER A 51 7.63 2.81 1.99
C SER A 51 7.07 4.08 2.60
N VAL A 52 6.52 3.98 3.82
CA VAL A 52 6.09 5.13 4.63
C VAL A 52 7.27 6.08 4.85
N GLY A 53 8.49 5.55 4.96
CA GLY A 53 9.69 6.36 5.09
C GLY A 53 10.01 7.19 3.86
N SER A 54 10.05 6.55 2.69
CA SER A 54 10.29 7.24 1.42
C SER A 54 9.20 8.27 1.11
N LEU A 55 7.93 7.92 1.36
CA LEU A 55 6.81 8.84 1.23
C LEU A 55 6.94 10.05 2.15
N PHE A 56 7.29 9.82 3.42
CA PHE A 56 7.53 10.88 4.40
C PHE A 56 8.61 11.85 3.92
N ASP A 57 9.78 11.33 3.53
CA ASP A 57 10.90 12.15 3.08
C ASP A 57 10.54 12.96 1.82
N ARG A 58 9.82 12.33 0.88
CA ARG A 58 9.33 12.97 -0.34
C ARG A 58 8.35 14.11 -0.05
N LEU A 59 7.38 13.90 0.84
CA LEU A 59 6.40 14.93 1.21
C LEU A 59 7.06 16.12 1.93
N ARG A 60 8.04 15.85 2.82
CA ARG A 60 8.84 16.91 3.46
C ARG A 60 9.61 17.72 2.43
N LYS A 61 10.22 17.05 1.44
CA LYS A 61 10.98 17.70 0.36
C LYS A 61 10.13 18.66 -0.48
N ILE A 62 8.85 18.37 -0.67
CA ILE A 62 7.93 19.22 -1.45
C ILE A 62 7.20 20.27 -0.58
N GLY A 63 7.63 20.47 0.67
CA GLY A 63 7.22 21.58 1.51
C GLY A 63 6.13 21.28 2.53
N PHE A 64 5.69 20.02 2.68
CA PHE A 64 4.73 19.69 3.72
C PHE A 64 5.40 19.60 5.11
N GLU A 65 4.67 20.05 6.13
CA GLU A 65 5.02 19.89 7.54
C GLU A 65 4.15 18.78 8.13
N LEU A 66 4.78 17.63 8.38
CA LEU A 66 4.14 16.43 8.91
C LEU A 66 5.14 15.56 9.63
N GLU A 67 4.61 14.69 10.50
CA GLU A 67 5.35 13.66 11.22
C GLU A 67 5.04 12.27 10.63
N ARG A 68 5.97 11.32 10.79
CA ARG A 68 5.82 9.97 10.21
C ARG A 68 4.59 9.25 10.77
N GLU A 69 4.30 9.45 12.05
CA GLU A 69 3.17 8.87 12.78
C GLU A 69 1.82 9.49 12.39
N GLU A 70 1.83 10.51 11.53
CA GLU A 70 0.64 11.06 10.91
C GLU A 70 0.25 10.32 9.63
N ILE A 71 1.11 9.47 9.05
CA ILE A 71 0.85 8.75 7.80
C ILE A 71 0.32 7.33 8.07
N TYR A 72 -0.87 7.06 7.53
CA TYR A 72 -1.54 5.76 7.61
C TYR A 72 -1.74 5.21 6.21
N GLY A 73 -0.98 4.16 5.88
CA GLY A 73 -0.98 3.56 4.55
C GLY A 73 -1.54 2.14 4.52
N SER A 74 -2.13 1.77 3.39
CA SER A 74 -2.52 0.37 3.10
C SER A 74 -1.34 -0.61 3.24
N LEU A 75 -0.12 -0.19 2.90
CA LEU A 75 1.10 -0.99 3.09
C LEU A 75 1.34 -1.35 4.57
N ALA A 76 1.15 -0.39 5.48
CA ALA A 76 1.30 -0.62 6.92
C ALA A 76 0.22 -1.57 7.46
N ALA A 77 -1.02 -1.45 6.97
CA ALA A 77 -2.11 -2.36 7.31
C ALA A 77 -1.83 -3.80 6.83
N ALA A 78 -1.28 -3.95 5.62
CA ALA A 78 -0.84 -5.25 5.11
C ALA A 78 0.32 -5.83 5.93
N ALA A 79 1.30 -5.00 6.33
CA ALA A 79 2.41 -5.41 7.18
C ALA A 79 1.93 -5.91 8.56
N GLU A 80 1.00 -5.18 9.19
CA GLU A 80 0.37 -5.62 10.45
C GLU A 80 -0.38 -6.94 10.27
N TYR A 81 -1.12 -7.10 9.18
CA TYR A 81 -1.82 -8.36 8.88
C TYR A 81 -0.85 -9.53 8.75
N VAL A 82 0.28 -9.36 8.05
CA VAL A 82 1.33 -10.40 7.93
C VAL A 82 1.88 -10.76 9.31
N ARG A 83 2.21 -9.76 10.16
CA ARG A 83 2.72 -10.02 11.53
C ARG A 83 1.71 -10.76 12.39
N LYS A 84 0.47 -10.27 12.44
CA LYS A 84 -0.59 -10.82 13.30
C LYS A 84 -0.94 -12.26 12.94
N ASN A 85 -0.91 -12.61 11.66
CA ASN A 85 -1.18 -13.96 11.17
C ASN A 85 0.08 -14.82 11.02
N LYS A 86 1.25 -14.30 11.41
CA LYS A 86 2.55 -14.99 11.33
C LYS A 86 2.87 -15.56 9.95
N LEU A 87 2.45 -14.87 8.89
CA LEU A 87 2.66 -15.33 7.51
C LEU A 87 4.13 -15.19 7.12
N ASN A 88 4.58 -16.03 6.18
CA ASN A 88 5.85 -15.96 5.49
C ASN A 88 5.61 -15.79 3.97
N PRO A 89 5.38 -14.55 3.49
CA PRO A 89 4.86 -14.35 2.16
C PRO A 89 5.93 -14.29 1.06
N TYR A 90 5.58 -14.74 -0.14
CA TYR A 90 6.21 -14.23 -1.34
C TYR A 90 5.67 -12.82 -1.65
N TYR A 91 6.54 -11.83 -1.80
CA TYR A 91 6.15 -10.44 -1.99
C TYR A 91 6.22 -10.04 -3.46
N LEU A 92 5.07 -9.68 -4.03
CA LEU A 92 4.96 -8.93 -5.28
C LEU A 92 4.85 -7.45 -4.95
N LEU A 93 5.98 -6.87 -4.53
CA LEU A 93 6.14 -5.47 -4.11
C LEU A 93 7.39 -4.87 -4.74
N THR A 94 7.42 -3.55 -4.82
CA THR A 94 8.64 -2.81 -5.15
C THR A 94 9.68 -3.02 -4.04
N ASP A 95 10.96 -2.83 -4.37
CA ASP A 95 12.02 -2.96 -3.37
C ASP A 95 11.87 -1.94 -2.23
N ASP A 96 11.35 -0.74 -2.51
CA ASP A 96 11.10 0.25 -1.48
C ASP A 96 9.91 -0.12 -0.58
N ALA A 97 8.77 -0.49 -1.15
CA ALA A 97 7.61 -0.94 -0.35
C ALA A 97 7.93 -2.19 0.47
N ARG A 98 8.88 -3.02 0.02
CA ARG A 98 9.35 -4.17 0.78
C ARG A 98 9.97 -3.77 2.13
N ASN A 99 10.53 -2.58 2.28
CA ASN A 99 11.17 -2.12 3.52
C ASN A 99 10.20 -2.05 4.72
N ASP A 100 8.90 -1.84 4.48
CA ASP A 100 7.88 -1.77 5.54
C ASP A 100 7.31 -3.14 5.94
N MET A 101 7.57 -4.17 5.12
CA MET A 101 7.01 -5.50 5.32
C MET A 101 7.89 -6.35 6.24
N PRO A 102 7.29 -7.28 7.04
CA PRO A 102 8.06 -8.20 7.87
C PRO A 102 9.07 -9.00 7.06
N PRO A 103 10.31 -9.22 7.55
CA PRO A 103 11.30 -10.04 6.84
C PRO A 103 10.77 -11.46 6.63
N ASN A 104 11.25 -12.12 5.57
CA ASN A 104 10.96 -13.53 5.35
C ASN A 104 11.70 -14.40 6.37
N ASP A 105 11.08 -15.49 6.78
CA ASP A 105 11.71 -16.52 7.60
C ASP A 105 12.26 -17.63 6.67
N PRO A 106 13.59 -17.76 6.51
CA PRO A 106 14.18 -18.75 5.62
C PRO A 106 14.03 -20.18 6.13
N THR A 107 13.65 -20.37 7.40
CA THR A 107 13.46 -21.70 8.01
C THR A 107 12.08 -22.29 7.73
N ARG A 108 11.18 -21.49 7.13
CA ARG A 108 9.80 -21.87 6.87
C ARG A 108 9.49 -21.80 5.37
N PRO A 109 8.61 -22.69 4.86
CA PRO A 109 8.08 -22.51 3.52
C PRO A 109 7.31 -21.20 3.40
N THR A 110 7.16 -20.70 2.18
CA THR A 110 6.26 -19.60 1.88
C THR A 110 4.82 -20.06 1.97
N ASP A 111 4.00 -19.37 2.78
CA ASP A 111 2.61 -19.75 3.06
C ASP A 111 1.59 -18.69 2.60
N ALA A 112 2.08 -17.62 2.00
CA ALA A 112 1.25 -16.55 1.47
C ALA A 112 1.88 -15.87 0.26
N VAL A 113 1.07 -15.09 -0.46
CA VAL A 113 1.51 -14.12 -1.45
C VAL A 113 0.93 -12.77 -1.07
N VAL A 114 1.76 -11.74 -0.98
CA VAL A 114 1.30 -10.35 -0.80
C VAL A 114 1.48 -9.60 -2.12
N VAL A 115 0.42 -8.97 -2.61
CA VAL A 115 0.40 -8.23 -3.88
C VAL A 115 0.09 -6.76 -3.62
N GLY A 116 1.08 -5.92 -3.88
CA GLY A 116 0.91 -4.47 -4.07
C GLY A 116 1.15 -4.11 -5.54
N LEU A 117 1.30 -2.83 -5.85
CA LEU A 117 1.56 -2.37 -7.20
C LEU A 117 3.07 -2.35 -7.48
N ALA A 118 3.57 -3.37 -8.18
CA ALA A 118 4.98 -3.51 -8.55
C ALA A 118 5.13 -3.92 -10.02
N PRO A 119 5.02 -2.97 -10.98
CA PRO A 119 5.07 -3.26 -12.41
C PRO A 119 6.28 -4.11 -12.83
N GLU A 120 7.44 -3.85 -12.24
CA GLU A 120 8.69 -4.58 -12.47
C GLU A 120 8.65 -6.04 -11.99
N ARG A 121 7.75 -6.36 -11.06
CA ARG A 121 7.51 -7.73 -10.57
C ARG A 121 6.35 -8.42 -11.30
N PHE A 122 5.64 -7.74 -12.20
CA PHE A 122 4.48 -8.29 -12.90
C PHE A 122 4.85 -8.95 -14.24
N CYS A 123 5.91 -9.77 -14.20
CA CYS A 123 6.34 -10.61 -15.30
C CYS A 123 5.95 -12.09 -15.07
N TYR A 124 5.99 -12.88 -16.13
CA TYR A 124 5.57 -14.30 -16.10
C TYR A 124 6.32 -15.12 -15.05
N GLU A 125 7.61 -14.85 -14.84
CA GLU A 125 8.46 -15.56 -13.87
C GLU A 125 7.97 -15.35 -12.44
N HIS A 126 7.80 -14.09 -12.03
CA HIS A 126 7.32 -13.72 -10.69
C HIS A 126 5.86 -14.14 -10.45
N LEU A 127 5.00 -14.03 -11.47
CA LEU A 127 3.61 -14.48 -11.37
C LEU A 127 3.51 -16.01 -11.26
N ASN A 128 4.36 -16.76 -11.97
CA ASN A 128 4.42 -18.22 -11.84
C ASN A 128 4.92 -18.65 -10.46
N GLU A 129 5.87 -17.92 -9.89
CA GLU A 129 6.33 -18.21 -8.53
C GLU A 129 5.21 -17.98 -7.50
N ALA A 130 4.53 -16.84 -7.58
CA ALA A 130 3.33 -16.59 -6.77
C ALA A 130 2.26 -17.67 -6.96
N PHE A 131 1.97 -18.07 -8.21
CA PHE A 131 1.05 -19.15 -8.51
C PHE A 131 1.46 -20.48 -7.86
N ARG A 132 2.75 -20.85 -7.94
CA ARG A 132 3.27 -22.08 -7.33
C ARG A 132 3.08 -22.05 -5.82
N VAL A 133 3.39 -20.95 -5.15
CA VAL A 133 3.13 -20.75 -3.71
C VAL A 133 1.66 -20.99 -3.40
N LEU A 134 0.75 -20.37 -4.15
CA LEU A 134 -0.70 -20.51 -3.95
C LEU A 134 -1.27 -21.89 -4.33
N ARG A 135 -0.53 -22.71 -5.07
CA ARG A 135 -0.91 -24.08 -5.42
C ARG A 135 -0.33 -25.13 -4.47
N GLN A 136 0.55 -24.74 -3.56
CA GLN A 136 1.07 -25.67 -2.55
C GLN A 136 -0.10 -26.27 -1.78
N LYS A 137 -0.24 -27.60 -1.85
CA LYS A 137 -1.12 -28.34 -0.96
C LYS A 137 -0.42 -28.39 0.40
N SER A 138 -1.05 -27.85 1.42
CA SER A 138 -0.51 -27.83 2.77
C SER A 138 -1.39 -28.68 3.67
N ASP A 139 -0.77 -29.68 4.32
CA ASP A 139 -1.39 -30.45 5.42
C ASP A 139 -1.57 -29.56 6.69
N LYS A 140 -1.04 -28.33 6.67
CA LYS A 140 -0.97 -27.40 7.82
C LYS A 140 -1.88 -26.17 7.69
N GLY A 141 -2.74 -26.10 6.67
CA GLY A 141 -3.75 -25.03 6.50
C GLY A 141 -3.67 -24.29 5.16
N ASP A 142 -4.64 -23.40 4.94
CA ASP A 142 -4.83 -22.68 3.67
C ASP A 142 -3.75 -21.63 3.43
N VAL A 143 -3.11 -21.71 2.25
CA VAL A 143 -2.27 -20.62 1.71
C VAL A 143 -3.09 -19.35 1.50
N GLN A 144 -2.47 -18.18 1.73
CA GLN A 144 -3.19 -16.91 1.65
C GLN A 144 -2.71 -16.03 0.50
N LEU A 145 -3.65 -15.53 -0.30
CA LEU A 145 -3.43 -14.39 -1.18
C LEU A 145 -3.84 -13.11 -0.44
N VAL A 146 -2.94 -12.16 -0.28
CA VAL A 146 -3.19 -10.88 0.38
C VAL A 146 -3.01 -9.78 -0.66
N ALA A 147 -4.10 -9.08 -0.99
CA ALA A 147 -4.04 -7.92 -1.87
C ALA A 147 -4.08 -6.65 -1.01
N ILE A 148 -3.07 -5.81 -1.14
CA ILE A 148 -3.03 -4.52 -0.42
C ILE A 148 -4.12 -3.58 -0.99
N HIS A 149 -4.35 -3.62 -2.30
CA HIS A 149 -5.54 -3.07 -2.93
C HIS A 149 -5.81 -3.73 -4.28
N GLU A 150 -7.02 -3.55 -4.80
CA GLU A 150 -7.46 -4.09 -6.10
C GLU A 150 -7.73 -2.96 -7.10
N GLY A 151 -6.86 -1.94 -7.09
CA GLY A 151 -6.96 -0.84 -8.04
C GLY A 151 -6.97 -1.39 -9.47
N ARG A 152 -7.99 -1.02 -10.26
CA ARG A 152 -8.12 -1.47 -11.66
C ARG A 152 -7.04 -0.83 -12.53
N TYR A 153 -6.79 0.45 -12.28
CA TYR A 153 -5.82 1.26 -12.99
C TYR A 153 -5.33 2.41 -12.10
N TYR A 154 -4.25 3.06 -12.51
CA TYR A 154 -3.74 4.29 -11.91
C TYR A 154 -3.27 5.25 -13.00
N LYS A 155 -3.13 6.54 -12.65
CA LYS A 155 -2.57 7.55 -13.57
C LYS A 155 -1.05 7.50 -13.51
N ALA A 156 -0.42 7.24 -14.64
CA ALA A 156 1.03 7.27 -14.86
C ALA A 156 1.41 8.48 -15.73
N LYS A 157 2.72 8.67 -15.95
CA LYS A 157 3.25 9.79 -16.74
C LYS A 157 2.80 9.75 -18.21
N ASP A 158 2.62 8.56 -18.76
CA ASP A 158 2.28 8.28 -20.16
C ASP A 158 0.80 7.95 -20.38
N GLY A 159 -0.03 7.99 -19.33
CA GLY A 159 -1.46 7.75 -19.42
C GLY A 159 -2.00 6.87 -18.30
N ILE A 160 -3.08 6.16 -18.58
CA ILE A 160 -3.68 5.22 -17.63
C ILE A 160 -2.93 3.90 -17.71
N ALA A 161 -2.45 3.40 -16.58
CA ALA A 161 -1.71 2.15 -16.46
C ALA A 161 -2.45 1.12 -15.61
N LEU A 162 -2.16 -0.17 -15.82
CA LEU A 162 -2.79 -1.27 -15.07
C LEU A 162 -2.45 -1.19 -13.58
N GLY A 163 -3.46 -1.31 -12.73
CA GLY A 163 -3.26 -1.49 -11.29
C GLY A 163 -3.01 -2.96 -10.91
N PRO A 164 -2.77 -3.26 -9.63
CA PRO A 164 -2.47 -4.63 -9.20
C PRO A 164 -3.69 -5.56 -9.30
N GLY A 165 -4.90 -5.01 -9.43
CA GLY A 165 -6.14 -5.77 -9.39
C GLY A 165 -6.22 -6.86 -10.47
N CYS A 166 -5.73 -6.63 -11.69
CA CYS A 166 -5.76 -7.66 -12.73
C CYS A 166 -4.86 -8.85 -12.39
N PHE A 167 -3.70 -8.61 -11.78
CA PHE A 167 -2.78 -9.67 -11.35
C PHE A 167 -3.32 -10.44 -10.16
N VAL A 168 -3.94 -9.76 -9.19
CA VAL A 168 -4.68 -10.41 -8.09
C VAL A 168 -5.76 -11.32 -8.66
N LYS A 169 -6.62 -10.82 -9.55
CA LYS A 169 -7.70 -11.61 -10.18
C LYS A 169 -7.16 -12.77 -11.01
N GLY A 170 -6.05 -12.58 -11.72
CA GLY A 170 -5.39 -13.66 -12.48
C GLY A 170 -4.90 -14.79 -11.57
N LEU A 171 -4.30 -14.46 -10.42
CA LEU A 171 -3.88 -15.44 -9.43
C LEU A 171 -5.08 -16.12 -8.78
N GLU A 172 -6.14 -15.38 -8.41
CA GLU A 172 -7.38 -15.97 -7.89
C GLU A 172 -7.98 -16.97 -8.88
N TYR A 173 -8.10 -16.57 -10.15
CA TYR A 173 -8.65 -17.41 -11.22
C TYR A 173 -7.83 -18.69 -11.41
N SER A 174 -6.51 -18.56 -11.43
CA SER A 174 -5.61 -19.69 -11.71
C SER A 174 -5.50 -20.68 -10.55
N THR A 175 -5.73 -20.23 -9.33
CA THR A 175 -5.47 -21.02 -8.11
C THR A 175 -6.74 -21.48 -7.39
N GLY A 176 -7.85 -20.75 -7.56
CA GLY A 176 -9.07 -20.89 -6.77
C GLY A 176 -8.99 -20.23 -5.38
N VAL A 177 -7.83 -19.68 -5.00
CA VAL A 177 -7.61 -19.02 -3.71
C VAL A 177 -8.15 -17.60 -3.77
N ARG A 178 -9.15 -17.27 -2.94
CA ARG A 178 -9.64 -15.89 -2.84
C ARG A 178 -8.71 -15.04 -1.99
N HIS A 179 -8.48 -13.81 -2.46
CA HIS A 179 -7.64 -12.87 -1.73
C HIS A 179 -8.33 -12.36 -0.46
N ARG A 180 -7.51 -11.91 0.49
CA ARG A 180 -7.91 -11.09 1.63
C ARG A 180 -7.50 -9.64 1.33
N ARG A 181 -8.45 -8.71 1.43
CA ARG A 181 -8.21 -7.27 1.26
C ARG A 181 -7.78 -6.64 2.58
N ARG A 182 -6.66 -5.91 2.60
CA ARG A 182 -6.11 -5.28 3.81
C ARG A 182 -5.48 -3.95 3.51
#